data_AF-A0A562SXC2-F1
#
_entry.id   AF-A0A562SXC2-F1
#
_cell.length_a   1.000
_cell.length_b   1.000
_cell.length_c   1.000
_cell.angle_alpha   90.00
_cell.angle_beta   90.00
_cell.angle_gamma   90.00
#
_symmetry.space_group_name_H-M   'P 1'
#
loop_
_entity.id
_entity.type
_entity.pdbx_description
1 polymer ?
#
loop_
_entity_poly.entity_id
_entity_poly.type
_entity_poly.pdbx_seq_one_letter_code
_entity_poly.pdbx_strand_id
1 'polypeptide(L)'
;MIDFSNIKNFTTPRPNQCSVFGTAAEFDALPETHKAQIFFLDTTARKFLYEFIDHACLLSDGGWAPFSYKNYKIIEQFEHAVDVQENIPLLKKWMYNRGIPFGNYVFVLTDSNEQPLLMTWKMAIKYAFDLFLIGDTLIFDPTINWAVYNYHEGKLFFAKDNIYDPSEMERYVQELNERKKKYPQFRHPFL
;
A
#
# COMPACT_ATOMS: atom_id res chain seq x y z
N MET A 1 -14.06 17.36 -5.98
CA MET A 1 -13.21 16.30 -6.56
C MET A 1 -12.21 15.91 -5.50
N ILE A 2 -12.00 14.61 -5.28
CA ILE A 2 -11.07 14.11 -4.26
C ILE A 2 -9.66 13.98 -4.86
N ASP A 3 -8.64 14.30 -4.06
CA ASP A 3 -7.22 14.13 -4.37
C ASP A 3 -6.39 14.02 -3.06
N PHE A 4 -5.07 13.83 -3.17
CA PHE A 4 -4.20 13.72 -2.00
C PHE A 4 -4.15 14.96 -1.10
N SER A 5 -4.46 16.15 -1.61
CA SER A 5 -4.46 17.39 -0.83
C SER A 5 -5.68 17.51 0.09
N ASN A 6 -6.80 16.87 -0.28
CA ASN A 6 -8.06 16.95 0.45
C ASN A 6 -8.59 15.61 0.98
N ILE A 7 -7.89 14.49 0.74
CA ILE A 7 -8.29 13.14 1.18
C ILE A 7 -8.56 13.02 2.68
N LYS A 8 -7.89 13.84 3.50
CA LYS A 8 -8.12 13.91 4.96
C LYS A 8 -9.54 14.34 5.35
N ASN A 9 -10.28 14.99 4.46
CA ASN A 9 -11.66 15.38 4.69
C ASN A 9 -12.65 14.21 4.52
N PHE A 10 -12.16 13.06 4.02
CA PHE A 10 -12.94 11.87 3.68
C PHE A 10 -12.58 10.71 4.62
N THR A 11 -12.76 10.96 5.91
CA THR A 11 -12.39 10.03 6.99
C THR A 11 -13.56 9.71 7.90
N THR A 12 -13.59 8.50 8.47
CA THR A 12 -14.44 8.13 9.60
C THR A 12 -13.63 8.16 10.91
N PRO A 13 -14.25 8.48 12.05
CA PRO A 13 -13.54 8.63 13.33
C PRO A 13 -13.11 7.30 13.96
N ARG A 14 -13.67 6.18 13.49
CA ARG A 14 -13.46 4.82 14.01
C ARG A 14 -13.68 3.82 12.87
N PRO A 15 -13.19 2.57 12.98
CA PRO A 15 -13.36 1.59 11.93
C PRO A 15 -14.84 1.18 11.81
N ASN A 16 -15.29 0.96 10.58
CA ASN A 16 -16.68 0.58 10.27
C ASN A 16 -16.93 -0.93 10.49
N GLN A 17 -15.85 -1.70 10.50
CA GLN A 17 -15.76 -3.15 10.57
C GLN A 17 -14.48 -3.53 11.31
N CYS A 18 -14.17 -4.81 11.48
CA CYS A 18 -12.87 -5.19 12.05
C CYS A 18 -11.72 -4.64 11.17
N SER A 19 -10.69 -4.11 11.81
CA SER A 19 -9.47 -3.57 11.17
C SER A 19 -8.24 -4.17 11.82
N VAL A 20 -7.05 -3.81 11.34
CA VAL A 20 -5.76 -4.07 12.03
C VAL A 20 -5.71 -3.57 13.48
N PHE A 21 -6.58 -2.64 13.87
CA PHE A 21 -6.71 -2.17 15.27
C PHE A 21 -7.88 -2.83 16.01
N GLY A 22 -8.42 -3.91 15.46
CA GLY A 22 -9.59 -4.62 15.97
C GLY A 22 -10.91 -3.91 15.67
N THR A 23 -11.86 -4.11 16.58
CA THR A 23 -13.18 -3.48 16.60
C THR A 23 -13.11 -2.00 16.96
N ALA A 24 -14.22 -1.28 16.78
CA ALA A 24 -14.33 0.12 17.20
C ALA A 24 -14.01 0.33 18.70
N ALA A 25 -14.42 -0.60 19.57
CA ALA A 25 -14.16 -0.51 21.00
C ALA A 25 -12.67 -0.70 21.34
N GLU A 26 -11.99 -1.61 20.64
CA GLU A 26 -10.54 -1.82 20.80
C GLU A 26 -9.74 -0.62 20.28
N PHE A 27 -10.17 -0.03 19.15
CA PHE A 27 -9.59 1.21 18.67
C PHE A 27 -9.79 2.37 19.65
N ASP A 28 -10.99 2.52 20.21
CA ASP A 28 -11.30 3.58 21.18
C ASP A 28 -10.46 3.47 22.47
N ALA A 29 -10.02 2.26 22.83
CA ALA A 29 -9.14 2.00 23.95
C ALA A 29 -7.66 2.37 23.70
N LEU A 30 -7.27 2.70 22.46
CA LEU A 30 -5.93 3.17 22.17
C LEU A 30 -5.65 4.55 22.83
N PRO A 31 -4.39 4.85 23.17
CA PRO A 31 -4.02 6.17 23.68
C PRO A 31 -4.48 7.31 22.76
N GLU A 32 -5.01 8.40 23.32
CA GLU A 32 -5.45 9.57 22.55
C GLU A 32 -4.37 10.12 21.61
N THR A 33 -3.12 10.08 22.06
CA THR A 33 -1.96 10.50 21.25
C THR A 33 -1.73 9.63 20.02
N HIS A 34 -2.17 8.38 20.03
CA HIS A 34 -2.12 7.48 18.86
C HIS A 34 -3.33 7.69 17.96
N LYS A 35 -4.54 7.74 18.54
CA LYS A 35 -5.78 7.95 17.79
C LYS A 35 -5.74 9.25 16.98
N ALA A 36 -5.16 10.32 17.52
CA ALA A 36 -4.97 11.59 16.82
C ALA A 36 -4.08 11.52 15.55
N GLN A 37 -3.41 10.39 15.32
CA GLN A 37 -2.50 10.15 14.19
C GLN A 37 -2.98 9.02 13.27
N ILE A 38 -4.17 8.47 13.49
CA ILE A 38 -4.74 7.35 12.71
C ILE A 38 -6.14 7.75 12.25
N PHE A 39 -6.35 7.71 10.95
CA PHE A 39 -7.61 8.07 10.31
C PHE A 39 -8.07 6.92 9.42
N PHE A 40 -9.34 6.54 9.56
CA PHE A 40 -9.96 5.55 8.69
C PHE A 40 -10.55 6.25 7.48
N LEU A 41 -10.22 5.82 6.27
CA LEU A 41 -10.68 6.46 5.04
C LEU A 41 -12.07 5.95 4.66
N ASP A 42 -12.97 6.85 4.26
CA ASP A 42 -14.33 6.48 3.87
C ASP A 42 -14.37 5.81 2.48
N THR A 43 -15.56 5.44 2.01
CA THR A 43 -15.74 4.79 0.70
C THR A 43 -15.29 5.66 -0.48
N THR A 44 -15.42 6.99 -0.38
CA THR A 44 -14.97 7.93 -1.42
C THR A 44 -13.44 7.96 -1.50
N ALA A 45 -12.75 8.09 -0.37
CA ALA A 45 -11.29 8.02 -0.31
C ALA A 45 -10.75 6.64 -0.70
N ARG A 46 -11.41 5.57 -0.26
CA ARG A 46 -11.08 4.20 -0.66
C ARG A 46 -11.11 4.04 -2.18
N LYS A 47 -12.20 4.46 -2.83
CA LYS A 47 -12.35 4.34 -4.28
C LYS A 47 -11.23 5.08 -5.01
N PHE A 48 -10.96 6.33 -4.62
CA PHE A 48 -9.88 7.12 -5.18
C PHE A 48 -8.52 6.44 -5.06
N LEU A 49 -8.18 5.89 -3.88
CA LEU A 49 -6.88 5.24 -3.67
C LEU A 49 -6.71 3.98 -4.53
N TYR A 50 -7.72 3.11 -4.60
CA TYR A 50 -7.61 1.88 -5.40
C TYR A 50 -7.56 2.19 -6.90
N GLU A 51 -8.34 3.16 -7.40
CA GLU A 51 -8.23 3.63 -8.78
C GLU A 51 -6.83 4.22 -9.06
N PHE A 52 -6.31 5.02 -8.13
CA PHE A 52 -4.97 5.59 -8.26
C PHE A 52 -3.88 4.51 -8.31
N ILE A 53 -3.93 3.52 -7.43
CA ILE A 53 -2.93 2.44 -7.35
C ILE A 53 -2.90 1.61 -8.62
N ASP A 54 -4.08 1.28 -9.15
CA ASP A 54 -4.24 0.55 -10.41
C ASP A 54 -3.63 1.35 -11.57
N HIS A 55 -4.00 2.63 -11.70
CA HIS A 55 -3.54 3.50 -12.77
C HIS A 55 -2.05 3.85 -12.69
N ALA A 56 -1.51 4.01 -11.50
CA ALA A 56 -0.09 4.28 -11.29
C ALA A 56 0.76 3.00 -11.27
N CYS A 57 0.13 1.83 -11.47
CA CYS A 57 0.78 0.52 -11.48
C CYS A 57 1.70 0.30 -10.27
N LEU A 58 1.30 0.76 -9.07
CA LEU A 58 2.18 0.70 -7.88
C LEU A 58 2.62 -0.73 -7.56
N LEU A 59 1.73 -1.69 -7.84
CA LEU A 59 1.98 -3.12 -7.81
C LEU A 59 1.77 -3.66 -9.22
N SER A 60 2.69 -4.50 -9.68
CA SER A 60 2.79 -4.83 -11.10
C SER A 60 2.76 -6.33 -11.38
N ASP A 61 2.97 -7.17 -10.37
CA ASP A 61 2.96 -8.64 -10.48
C ASP A 61 2.26 -9.26 -9.28
N GLY A 62 2.23 -10.60 -9.24
CA GLY A 62 1.87 -11.32 -8.02
C GLY A 62 2.75 -10.92 -6.82
N GLY A 63 2.24 -11.11 -5.61
CA GLY A 63 2.88 -10.65 -4.39
C GLY A 63 4.28 -11.22 -4.10
N TRP A 64 4.71 -12.23 -4.86
CA TRP A 64 6.08 -12.76 -4.85
C TRP A 64 7.12 -11.83 -5.49
N ALA A 65 6.69 -10.91 -6.36
CA ALA A 65 7.51 -9.95 -7.10
C ALA A 65 6.70 -8.65 -7.39
N PRO A 66 6.17 -7.97 -6.35
CA PRO A 66 5.17 -6.92 -6.49
C PRO A 66 5.61 -5.71 -7.35
N PHE A 67 6.91 -5.56 -7.59
CA PHE A 67 7.52 -4.45 -8.34
C PHE A 67 8.26 -4.92 -9.60
N SER A 68 7.87 -6.06 -10.19
CA SER A 68 8.58 -6.71 -11.30
C SER A 68 8.67 -5.89 -12.59
N TYR A 69 7.77 -4.92 -12.81
CA TYR A 69 7.82 -4.01 -13.97
C TYR A 69 8.89 -2.92 -13.83
N LYS A 70 9.77 -3.02 -12.83
CA LYS A 70 10.81 -2.04 -12.54
C LYS A 70 10.24 -0.64 -12.31
N ASN A 71 9.06 -0.55 -11.69
CA ASN A 71 8.47 0.73 -11.32
C ASN A 71 9.34 1.49 -10.31
N TYR A 72 10.29 0.80 -9.68
CA TYR A 72 11.27 1.34 -8.75
C TYR A 72 12.68 0.88 -9.14
N LYS A 73 13.68 1.75 -8.98
CA LYS A 73 15.08 1.39 -9.22
C LYS A 73 15.63 0.44 -8.16
N ILE A 74 15.20 0.61 -6.92
CA ILE A 74 15.73 -0.12 -5.77
C ILE A 74 14.59 -0.88 -5.11
N ILE A 75 14.81 -2.18 -4.92
CA ILE A 75 13.91 -3.08 -4.20
C ILE A 75 14.76 -3.81 -3.17
N GLU A 76 14.36 -3.72 -1.92
CA GLU A 76 14.97 -4.38 -0.77
C GLU A 76 13.95 -5.32 -0.14
N GLN A 77 14.38 -6.50 0.31
CA GLN A 77 13.52 -7.43 1.04
C GLN A 77 13.95 -7.47 2.51
N PHE A 78 12.98 -7.55 3.43
CA PHE A 78 13.24 -7.84 4.83
C PHE A 78 13.45 -9.35 5.01
N GLU A 79 14.65 -9.73 5.46
CA GLU A 79 15.09 -11.13 5.53
C GLU A 79 14.30 -11.99 6.53
N HIS A 80 13.74 -11.38 7.59
CA HIS A 80 13.02 -12.08 8.66
C HIS A 80 11.49 -11.99 8.52
N ALA A 81 10.99 -11.82 7.30
CA ALA A 81 9.55 -11.67 7.06
C ALA A 81 8.75 -12.95 7.38
N VAL A 82 9.34 -14.13 7.25
CA VAL A 82 8.70 -15.42 7.60
C VAL A 82 8.47 -15.53 9.11
N ASP A 83 9.42 -15.07 9.93
CA ASP A 83 9.39 -15.17 11.39
C ASP A 83 9.12 -13.80 12.03
N VAL A 84 8.23 -13.00 11.43
CA VAL A 84 8.02 -11.59 11.78
C VAL A 84 7.63 -11.41 13.25
N GLN A 85 6.90 -12.36 13.83
CA GLN A 85 6.47 -12.34 15.24
C GLN A 85 7.65 -12.40 16.20
N GLU A 86 8.68 -13.18 15.88
CA GLU A 86 9.91 -13.28 16.68
C GLU A 86 10.84 -12.07 16.44
N ASN A 87 10.65 -11.40 15.31
CA ASN A 87 11.55 -10.36 14.80
C ASN A 87 10.93 -8.96 14.77
N ILE A 88 9.89 -8.69 15.57
CA ILE A 88 9.22 -7.38 15.65
C ILE A 88 10.22 -6.23 15.91
N PRO A 89 11.23 -6.34 16.80
CA PRO A 89 12.21 -5.27 16.97
C PRO A 89 13.06 -5.02 15.71
N LEU A 90 13.40 -6.08 14.96
CA LEU A 90 14.15 -5.96 13.70
C LEU A 90 13.29 -5.34 12.61
N LEU A 91 12.01 -5.72 12.51
CA LEU A 91 11.05 -5.11 11.60
C LEU A 91 10.92 -3.61 11.84
N LYS A 92 10.69 -3.20 13.09
CA LYS A 92 10.57 -1.78 13.45
C LYS A 92 11.85 -1.00 13.15
N LYS A 93 13.02 -1.59 13.41
CA LYS A 93 14.32 -1.01 13.07
C LYS A 93 14.51 -0.91 11.56
N TRP A 94 14.10 -1.93 10.80
CA TRP A 94 14.17 -1.95 9.35
C TRP A 94 13.31 -0.84 8.73
N MET A 95 12.06 -0.68 9.19
CA MET A 95 11.18 0.43 8.78
C MET A 95 11.73 1.80 9.21
N TYR A 96 12.24 1.94 10.44
CA TYR A 96 12.87 3.17 10.90
C TYR A 96 14.02 3.63 9.98
N ASN A 97 14.85 2.67 9.55
CA ASN A 97 16.00 2.92 8.69
C ASN A 97 15.65 3.34 7.25
N ARG A 98 14.35 3.39 6.87
CA ARG A 98 13.95 3.92 5.56
C ARG A 98 14.12 5.43 5.43
N GLY A 99 14.35 6.14 6.55
CA GLY A 99 14.61 7.59 6.54
C GLY A 99 13.37 8.46 6.31
N ILE A 100 12.18 7.89 6.38
CA ILE A 100 10.91 8.63 6.25
C ILE A 100 10.65 9.39 7.56
N PRO A 101 10.36 10.72 7.52
CA PRO A 101 10.05 11.49 8.71
C PRO A 101 8.84 10.96 9.47
N PHE A 102 8.94 10.89 10.80
CA PHE A 102 7.87 10.38 11.66
C PHE A 102 6.54 11.12 11.55
N GLY A 103 6.56 12.41 11.22
CA GLY A 103 5.35 13.22 11.04
C GLY A 103 4.69 13.06 9.67
N ASN A 104 5.35 12.39 8.71
CA ASN A 104 4.77 12.20 7.38
C ASN A 104 3.57 11.27 7.47
N TYR A 105 2.51 11.65 6.77
CA TYR A 105 1.33 10.82 6.62
C TYR A 105 1.53 9.84 5.47
N VAL A 106 1.15 8.59 5.70
CA VAL A 106 1.24 7.47 4.78
C VAL A 106 -0.12 6.80 4.67
N PHE A 107 -0.42 6.27 3.49
CA PHE A 107 -1.58 5.42 3.25
C PHE A 107 -1.20 3.99 3.58
N VAL A 108 -2.08 3.28 4.28
CA VAL A 108 -1.95 1.85 4.56
C VAL A 108 -3.18 1.17 4.00
N LEU A 109 -2.98 0.28 3.04
CA LEU A 109 -4.02 -0.53 2.45
C LEU A 109 -3.68 -1.98 2.76
N THR A 110 -4.46 -2.55 3.67
CA THR A 110 -4.50 -3.97 3.91
C THR A 110 -5.43 -4.62 2.88
N ASP A 111 -5.59 -5.94 2.94
CA ASP A 111 -6.41 -6.73 2.02
C ASP A 111 -7.66 -6.00 1.51
N SER A 112 -7.97 -6.21 0.23
CA SER A 112 -8.95 -5.42 -0.55
C SER A 112 -10.34 -5.21 0.07
N ASN A 113 -10.71 -5.94 1.12
CA ASN A 113 -11.96 -5.80 1.85
C ASN A 113 -11.88 -4.86 3.06
N GLU A 114 -10.70 -4.56 3.57
CA GLU A 114 -10.49 -3.70 4.72
C GLU A 114 -10.66 -2.21 4.39
N GLN A 115 -10.81 -1.40 5.44
CA GLN A 115 -10.91 0.04 5.32
C GLN A 115 -9.50 0.65 5.26
N PRO A 116 -9.13 1.36 4.18
CA PRO A 116 -7.82 1.98 4.09
C PRO A 116 -7.59 2.98 5.22
N LEU A 117 -6.33 3.13 5.60
CA LEU A 117 -5.92 3.99 6.70
C LEU A 117 -5.03 5.10 6.16
N LEU A 118 -5.12 6.24 6.82
CA LEU A 118 -4.14 7.31 6.73
C LEU A 118 -3.54 7.49 8.12
N MET A 119 -2.24 7.30 8.26
CA MET A 119 -1.58 7.45 9.56
C MET A 119 -0.20 8.06 9.43
N THR A 120 0.38 8.52 10.53
CA THR A 120 1.78 8.96 10.51
C THR A 120 2.72 7.77 10.36
N TRP A 121 3.88 7.97 9.73
CA TRP A 121 4.91 6.94 9.63
C TRP A 121 5.34 6.41 11.00
N LYS A 122 5.31 7.27 12.02
CA LYS A 122 5.52 6.87 13.42
C LYS A 122 4.53 5.78 13.86
N MET A 123 3.24 5.92 13.51
CA MET A 123 2.22 4.93 13.85
C MET A 123 2.40 3.65 13.03
N ALA A 124 2.74 3.77 11.74
CA ALA A 124 3.04 2.60 10.91
C ALA A 124 4.18 1.75 11.51
N ILE A 125 5.26 2.38 12.00
CA ILE A 125 6.33 1.67 12.72
C ILE A 125 5.83 1.11 14.05
N LYS A 126 5.08 1.90 14.83
CA LYS A 126 4.63 1.49 16.18
C LYS A 126 3.78 0.22 16.13
N TYR A 127 2.90 0.13 15.14
CA TYR A 127 1.93 -0.95 14.93
C TYR A 127 2.31 -1.90 13.78
N ALA A 128 3.58 -1.91 13.37
CA ALA A 128 4.04 -2.67 12.21
C ALA A 128 3.67 -4.17 12.26
N PHE A 129 3.68 -4.77 13.46
CA PHE A 129 3.28 -6.18 13.60
C PHE A 129 1.81 -6.38 13.24
N ASP A 130 0.91 -5.56 13.81
CA ASP A 130 -0.52 -5.62 13.56
C ASP A 130 -0.85 -5.36 12.08
N LEU A 131 -0.10 -4.44 11.45
CA LEU A 131 -0.25 -4.13 10.03
C LEU A 131 0.10 -5.30 9.12
N PHE A 132 1.13 -6.10 9.45
CA PHE A 132 1.65 -7.14 8.54
C PHE A 132 1.21 -8.56 8.90
N LEU A 133 0.45 -8.75 9.99
CA LEU A 133 0.04 -10.08 10.45
C LEU A 133 -1.13 -10.67 9.66
N ILE A 134 -2.08 -9.84 9.24
CA ILE A 134 -3.42 -10.30 8.82
C ILE A 134 -3.47 -10.66 7.33
N GLY A 135 -2.71 -9.96 6.48
CA GLY A 135 -2.78 -10.16 5.05
C GLY A 135 -1.80 -9.29 4.26
N ASP A 136 -2.06 -9.17 2.97
CA ASP A 136 -1.28 -8.31 2.09
C ASP A 136 -1.44 -6.86 2.51
N THR A 137 -0.34 -6.11 2.51
CA THR A 137 -0.37 -4.71 2.97
C THR A 137 0.55 -3.84 2.14
N LEU A 138 -0.03 -2.80 1.55
CA LEU A 138 0.68 -1.76 0.83
C LEU A 138 0.74 -0.49 1.68
N ILE A 139 1.94 0.06 1.88
CA ILE A 139 2.16 1.36 2.51
C ILE A 139 2.91 2.28 1.55
N PHE A 140 2.41 3.49 1.33
CA PHE A 140 3.05 4.50 0.47
C PHE A 140 2.64 5.92 0.88
N ASP A 141 3.23 6.93 0.25
CA ASP A 141 2.85 8.33 0.42
C ASP A 141 2.42 8.98 -0.92
N PRO A 142 1.84 10.19 -0.92
CA PRO A 142 1.41 10.86 -2.15
C PRO A 142 2.49 11.05 -3.22
N THR A 143 3.78 10.99 -2.86
CA THR A 143 4.88 11.17 -3.83
C THR A 143 5.10 9.94 -4.68
N ILE A 144 4.58 8.78 -4.23
CA ILE A 144 4.81 7.44 -4.80
C ILE A 144 6.27 7.08 -5.03
N ASN A 145 7.23 7.85 -4.51
CA ASN A 145 8.65 7.62 -4.74
C ASN A 145 9.17 6.37 -4.00
N TRP A 146 8.37 5.83 -3.09
CA TRP A 146 8.65 4.61 -2.36
C TRP A 146 7.35 3.89 -1.98
N ALA A 147 7.46 2.59 -1.71
CA ALA A 147 6.38 1.77 -1.18
C ALA A 147 6.94 0.64 -0.29
N VAL A 148 6.18 0.25 0.73
CA VAL A 148 6.37 -1.02 1.46
C VAL A 148 5.27 -1.96 1.04
N TYR A 149 5.60 -3.21 0.70
CA TYR A 149 4.60 -4.24 0.41
C TYR A 149 4.85 -5.49 1.22
N ASN A 150 3.88 -5.87 2.05
CA ASN A 150 3.80 -7.17 2.70
C ASN A 150 3.00 -8.12 1.83
N TYR A 151 3.57 -9.28 1.56
CA TYR A 151 2.90 -10.42 1.01
C TYR A 151 2.75 -11.46 2.11
N HIS A 152 1.51 -11.88 2.38
CA HIS A 152 1.13 -12.73 3.50
C HIS A 152 1.88 -14.07 3.55
N GLU A 153 2.51 -14.52 2.45
CA GLU A 153 3.39 -15.70 2.42
C GLU A 153 4.84 -15.38 2.84
N GLY A 154 5.01 -14.54 3.86
CA GLY A 154 6.30 -14.31 4.49
C GLY A 154 7.29 -13.50 3.65
N LYS A 155 6.82 -12.56 2.84
CA LYS A 155 7.69 -11.59 2.16
C LYS A 155 7.31 -10.16 2.48
N LEU A 156 8.31 -9.34 2.76
CA LEU A 156 8.14 -7.91 2.99
C LEU A 156 9.18 -7.14 2.19
N PHE A 157 8.72 -6.24 1.35
CA PHE A 157 9.52 -5.47 0.41
C PHE A 157 9.49 -3.99 0.73
N PHE A 158 10.58 -3.30 0.46
CA PHE A 158 10.65 -1.86 0.37
C PHE A 158 11.19 -1.49 -1.01
N ALA A 159 10.44 -0.69 -1.75
CA ALA A 159 10.84 -0.16 -3.03
C ALA A 159 11.03 1.35 -2.94
N LYS A 160 12.00 1.90 -3.67
CA LYS A 160 12.24 3.35 -3.76
C LYS A 160 12.83 3.77 -5.10
N ASP A 161 12.82 5.08 -5.32
CA ASP A 161 13.21 5.75 -6.57
C ASP A 161 12.26 5.31 -7.70
N ASN A 162 11.02 5.78 -7.60
CA ASN A 162 10.00 5.47 -8.59
C ASN A 162 10.41 6.02 -9.96
N ILE A 163 10.32 5.16 -10.97
CA ILE A 163 10.63 5.46 -12.38
C ILE A 163 9.47 5.13 -13.31
N TYR A 164 8.29 4.87 -12.76
CA TYR A 164 7.09 4.64 -13.53
C TYR A 164 6.81 5.84 -14.44
N ASP A 165 6.84 5.57 -15.74
CA ASP A 165 6.44 6.50 -16.79
C ASP A 165 5.15 5.97 -17.43
N PRO A 166 4.00 6.65 -17.23
CA PRO A 166 2.74 6.19 -17.79
C PRO A 166 2.76 6.13 -19.32
N SER A 167 3.64 6.88 -19.99
CA SER A 167 3.73 6.90 -21.45
C SER A 167 4.14 5.54 -22.05
N GLU A 168 4.94 4.74 -21.33
CA GLU A 168 5.32 3.40 -21.79
C GLU A 168 4.14 2.44 -21.75
N MET A 169 3.33 2.50 -20.68
CA MET A 169 2.12 1.69 -20.55
C MET A 169 1.06 2.12 -21.57
N GLU A 170 0.89 3.42 -21.79
CA GLU A 170 0.00 3.94 -22.84
C GLU A 170 0.41 3.44 -24.22
N ARG A 171 1.70 3.47 -24.56
CA ARG A 171 2.21 2.91 -25.82
C ARG A 171 1.95 1.42 -25.92
N TYR A 172 2.20 0.64 -24.86
CA TYR A 172 1.93 -0.79 -24.83
C TYR A 172 0.44 -1.11 -25.04
N VAL A 173 -0.46 -0.37 -24.37
CA VAL A 173 -1.91 -0.52 -24.53
C VAL A 173 -2.37 -0.15 -25.95
N GLN A 174 -1.80 0.91 -26.54
CA GLN A 174 -2.05 1.26 -27.94
C GLN A 174 -1.64 0.13 -28.88
N GLU A 175 -0.43 -0.41 -28.73
CA GLU A 175 0.05 -1.55 -29.52
C GLU A 175 -0.83 -2.79 -29.35
N LEU A 176 -1.26 -3.11 -28.12
CA LEU A 176 -2.20 -4.20 -27.86
C LEU A 176 -3.55 -3.99 -28.55
N ASN A 177 -4.09 -2.77 -28.49
CA ASN A 177 -5.35 -2.43 -29.13
C ASN A 177 -5.24 -2.51 -30.65
N GLU A 178 -4.14 -2.07 -31.24
CA GLU A 178 -3.85 -2.22 -32.66
C GLU A 178 -3.72 -3.69 -33.06
N ARG A 179 -3.03 -4.52 -32.26
CA ARG A 179 -2.94 -5.97 -32.49
C ARG A 179 -4.30 -6.65 -32.41
N LYS A 180 -5.15 -6.31 -31.43
CA LYS A 180 -6.52 -6.82 -31.32
C LYS A 180 -7.37 -6.45 -32.53
N LYS A 181 -7.24 -5.21 -33.05
CA LYS A 181 -7.90 -4.78 -34.30
C LYS A 181 -7.40 -5.55 -35.51
N LYS A 182 -6.09 -5.80 -35.59
CA LYS A 182 -5.44 -6.48 -36.72
C LYS A 182 -5.69 -8.00 -36.72
N TYR A 183 -5.88 -8.59 -35.54
CA TYR A 183 -6.03 -10.04 -35.34
C TYR A 183 -7.22 -10.39 -34.41
N PRO A 184 -8.46 -10.04 -34.81
CA PRO A 184 -9.65 -10.23 -33.96
C PRO A 184 -9.95 -11.69 -33.60
N GLN A 185 -9.43 -12.65 -34.37
CA GLN A 185 -9.59 -14.08 -34.16
C GLN A 185 -8.71 -14.65 -33.02
N PHE A 186 -7.65 -13.93 -32.62
CA PHE A 186 -6.81 -14.34 -31.50
C PHE A 186 -7.40 -13.83 -30.20
N ARG A 187 -8.07 -14.71 -29.45
CA ARG A 187 -8.31 -14.48 -28.02
C ARG A 187 -6.98 -14.66 -27.32
N HIS A 188 -6.34 -13.56 -26.90
CA HIS A 188 -5.11 -13.64 -26.12
C HIS A 188 -5.36 -14.50 -24.86
N PRO A 189 -4.53 -15.51 -24.57
CA PRO A 189 -4.81 -16.53 -23.55
C PRO A 189 -4.65 -16.06 -22.10
N PHE A 190 -4.49 -14.75 -21.85
CA PHE A 190 -4.23 -14.18 -20.53
C PHE A 190 -5.26 -13.10 -20.16
N LEU A 191 -6.55 -13.42 -20.38
CA LEU A 191 -7.66 -12.78 -19.69
C LEU A 191 -8.39 -13.84 -18.87
#